data_AF-A0A3Q9A1K2-F1
#
_entry.id   AF-A0A3Q9A1K2-F1
#
_cell.length_a   1.000
_cell.length_b   1.000
_cell.length_c   1.000
_cell.angle_alpha   90.00
_cell.angle_beta   90.00
_cell.angle_gamma   90.00
#
_symmetry.space_group_name_H-M   'P 1'
#
loop_
_entity.id
_entity.type
_entity.pdbx_description
1 polymer ?
#
loop_
_entity_poly.entity_id
_entity_poly.type
_entity_poly.pdbx_seq_one_letter_code
_entity_poly.pdbx_strand_id
1 'polypeptide(L)'
;MARVDIVRVETPEGAAVRGGDPVMVTVKVAPRWFEDADDLAIRFIYADTLEGTDYVSVYKEITIDSATEISFRVKAKHGSSPGEYYVQIKKESTDETVASDPGDGTITVS
;
A
#
# COMPACT_ATOMS: atom_id res chain seq x y z
N MET A 1 18.96 -13.24 5.43
CA MET A 1 17.58 -13.28 4.93
C MET A 1 17.53 -12.42 3.68
N ALA A 2 16.86 -12.88 2.62
CA ALA A 2 16.70 -12.09 1.40
C ALA A 2 15.89 -10.83 1.74
N ARG A 3 16.33 -9.68 1.24
CA ARG A 3 15.61 -8.41 1.37
C ARG A 3 14.24 -8.58 0.74
N VAL A 4 13.18 -8.29 1.49
CA VAL A 4 11.82 -8.28 0.96
C VAL A 4 11.58 -6.85 0.49
N ASP A 5 11.34 -6.72 -0.81
CA ASP A 5 10.96 -5.45 -1.41
C ASP A 5 9.52 -5.58 -1.95
N ILE A 6 8.76 -4.49 -1.91
CA ILE A 6 7.58 -4.37 -2.76
C ILE A 6 8.10 -4.32 -4.19
N VAL A 7 7.49 -5.05 -5.11
CA VAL A 7 7.99 -5.21 -6.49
C VAL A 7 7.09 -4.48 -7.49
N ARG A 8 5.85 -4.21 -7.09
CA ARG A 8 4.86 -3.55 -7.93
C ARG A 8 3.66 -3.09 -7.11
N VAL A 9 3.19 -1.88 -7.39
CA VAL A 9 1.93 -1.31 -6.94
C VAL A 9 1.07 -1.08 -8.18
N GLU A 10 -0.08 -1.76 -8.27
CA GLU A 10 -1.01 -1.62 -9.40
C GLU A 10 -2.34 -1.00 -8.94
N THR A 11 -2.80 0.02 -9.68
CA THR A 11 -4.12 0.66 -9.52
C THR A 11 -4.95 0.41 -10.78
N PRO A 12 -5.60 -0.76 -10.95
CA PRO A 12 -6.29 -1.15 -12.18
C PRO A 12 -7.47 -0.24 -12.56
N GLU A 13 -8.02 0.50 -11.59
CA GLU A 13 -9.13 1.45 -11.80
C GLU A 13 -8.64 2.87 -12.19
N GLY A 14 -7.32 3.06 -12.31
CA GLY A 14 -6.66 4.35 -12.54
C GLY A 14 -6.01 4.88 -11.26
N ALA A 15 -4.82 5.48 -11.39
CA ALA A 15 -3.97 5.86 -10.26
C ALA A 15 -4.54 6.97 -9.36
N ALA A 16 -5.60 7.66 -9.77
CA ALA A 16 -6.15 8.81 -9.06
C ALA A 16 -7.24 8.39 -8.05
N VAL A 17 -6.87 8.28 -6.78
CA VAL A 17 -7.81 8.21 -5.66
C VAL A 17 -8.47 9.57 -5.49
N ARG A 18 -9.70 9.70 -5.99
CA ARG A 18 -10.53 10.91 -5.84
C ARG A 18 -11.36 10.81 -4.56
N GLY A 19 -11.56 11.95 -3.89
CA GLY A 19 -12.32 12.01 -2.64
C GLY A 19 -13.73 11.40 -2.79
N GLY A 20 -13.93 10.21 -2.21
CA GLY A 20 -15.24 9.53 -2.19
C GLY A 20 -15.16 8.05 -2.58
N ASP A 21 -14.45 7.75 -3.66
CA ASP A 21 -14.43 6.42 -4.29
C ASP A 21 -13.14 5.65 -3.94
N PRO A 22 -13.26 4.48 -3.28
CA PRO A 22 -12.10 3.65 -3.00
C PRO A 22 -11.53 3.02 -4.27
N VAL A 23 -10.21 3.06 -4.42
CA VAL A 23 -9.47 2.45 -5.54
C VAL A 23 -8.83 1.14 -5.09
N MET A 24 -8.90 0.10 -5.92
CA MET A 24 -8.16 -1.13 -5.71
C MET A 24 -6.66 -0.92 -5.90
N VAL A 25 -5.87 -1.42 -4.93
CA VAL A 25 -4.41 -1.45 -4.97
C VAL A 25 -3.97 -2.89 -4.79
N THR A 26 -3.13 -3.36 -5.70
CA THR A 26 -2.49 -4.68 -5.60
C THR A 26 -0.99 -4.49 -5.43
N VAL A 27 -0.43 -5.15 -4.42
CA VAL A 27 0.98 -5.11 -4.07
C VAL A 27 1.58 -6.50 -4.22
N LYS A 28 2.72 -6.58 -4.90
CA LYS A 28 3.51 -7.81 -5.02
C LYS A 28 4.71 -7.77 -4.11
N VAL A 29 4.90 -8.83 -3.33
CA VAL A 29 6.00 -9.00 -2.37
C VAL A 29 6.66 -10.37 -2.53
N ALA A 30 7.79 -10.58 -1.86
CA ALA A 30 8.52 -11.84 -1.92
C ALA A 30 7.66 -13.03 -1.42
N PRO A 31 7.78 -14.23 -2.02
CA PRO A 31 7.04 -15.41 -1.59
C PRO A 31 7.28 -15.74 -0.12
N ARG A 32 6.21 -16.11 0.60
CA ARG A 32 6.23 -16.52 2.02
C ARG A 32 6.66 -15.43 3.00
N TRP A 33 6.70 -14.18 2.58
CA TRP A 33 6.96 -13.08 3.50
C TRP A 33 5.80 -12.88 4.49
N PHE A 34 4.58 -13.12 4.03
CA PHE A 34 3.35 -13.04 4.80
C PHE A 34 2.55 -14.33 4.60
N GLU A 35 1.88 -14.78 5.67
CA GLU A 35 1.03 -15.97 5.67
C GLU A 35 -0.39 -15.68 6.19
N ASP A 36 -0.57 -14.52 6.82
CA ASP A 36 -1.82 -14.08 7.46
C ASP A 36 -2.05 -12.59 7.15
N ALA A 37 -3.29 -12.24 6.78
CA ALA A 37 -3.68 -10.87 6.49
C ALA A 37 -3.83 -10.04 7.76
N ASP A 38 -4.22 -10.68 8.87
CA ASP A 38 -4.40 -10.03 10.17
C ASP A 38 -3.06 -9.59 10.79
N ASP A 39 -1.93 -10.13 10.29
CA ASP A 39 -0.58 -9.75 10.70
C ASP A 39 -0.02 -8.55 9.91
N LEU A 40 -0.80 -7.96 9.00
CA LEU A 40 -0.36 -6.89 8.10
C LEU A 40 -1.01 -5.55 8.44
N ALA A 41 -0.17 -4.57 8.75
CA ALA A 41 -0.56 -3.17 8.87
C ALA A 41 -0.12 -2.39 7.62
N ILE A 42 -1.08 -1.93 6.83
CA ILE A 42 -0.84 -1.11 5.64
C ILE A 42 -0.89 0.37 6.00
N ARG A 43 0.16 1.08 5.61
CA ARG A 43 0.36 2.52 5.81
C ARG A 43 0.73 3.17 4.49
N PHE A 44 0.64 4.49 4.47
CA PHE A 44 1.00 5.30 3.32
C PHE A 44 1.98 6.37 3.74
N ILE A 45 2.95 6.63 2.88
CA ILE A 45 3.94 7.69 3.07
C ILE A 45 3.94 8.58 1.83
N TYR A 46 4.24 9.87 2.02
CA TYR A 46 4.40 10.79 0.90
C TYR A 46 5.61 10.39 0.04
N ALA A 47 5.48 10.44 -1.28
CA ALA A 47 6.57 10.06 -2.17
C ALA A 47 7.75 11.04 -2.15
N ASP A 48 7.51 12.31 -1.84
CA ASP A 48 8.51 13.38 -1.81
C ASP A 48 9.24 13.51 -0.47
N THR A 49 8.51 13.39 0.66
CA THR A 49 9.08 13.53 2.00
C THR A 49 9.35 12.22 2.73
N LEU A 50 8.75 11.11 2.26
CA LEU A 50 8.73 9.80 2.93
C LEU A 50 8.09 9.84 4.33
N GLU A 51 7.39 10.92 4.66
CA GLU A 51 6.66 11.04 5.93
C GLU A 51 5.36 10.25 5.89
N GLY A 52 5.02 9.60 7.01
CA GLY A 52 3.77 8.87 7.16
C GLY A 52 2.55 9.78 7.15
N THR A 53 1.43 9.26 6.64
CA THR A 53 0.16 9.99 6.58
C THR A 53 -1.02 9.11 6.99
N ASP A 54 -1.97 9.71 7.72
CA ASP A 54 -3.26 9.09 8.07
C ASP A 54 -4.38 9.50 7.11
N TYR A 55 -4.08 10.38 6.14
CA TYR A 55 -5.05 10.93 5.20
C TYR A 55 -5.38 9.96 4.07
N VAL A 56 -4.52 8.97 3.82
CA VAL A 56 -4.79 7.86 2.91
C VAL A 56 -4.94 6.62 3.79
N SER A 57 -6.04 5.89 3.64
CA SER A 57 -6.32 4.75 4.50
C SER A 57 -6.97 3.61 3.74
N VAL A 58 -6.73 2.40 4.20
CA VAL A 58 -7.43 1.20 3.73
C VAL A 58 -8.91 1.30 4.12
N TYR A 59 -9.80 1.15 3.13
CA TYR A 59 -11.24 1.31 3.26
C TYR A 59 -12.00 -0.01 3.46
N LYS A 60 -11.41 -1.13 3.05
CA LYS A 60 -11.98 -2.48 3.17
C LYS A 60 -10.89 -3.51 3.41
N GLU A 61 -11.31 -4.72 3.79
CA GLU A 61 -10.44 -5.85 4.11
C GLU A 61 -9.32 -6.07 3.10
N ILE A 62 -8.18 -6.49 3.66
CA ILE A 62 -6.99 -6.91 2.94
C ILE A 62 -7.25 -8.35 2.49
N THR A 63 -7.14 -8.59 1.18
CA THR A 63 -7.24 -9.93 0.61
C THR A 63 -5.86 -10.42 0.22
N ILE A 64 -5.58 -11.67 0.55
CA ILE A 64 -4.39 -12.39 0.09
C ILE A 64 -4.82 -13.30 -1.06
N ASP A 65 -4.52 -12.88 -2.29
CA ASP A 65 -4.89 -13.64 -3.49
C ASP A 65 -3.88 -14.77 -3.77
N SER A 66 -2.62 -14.60 -3.33
CA SER A 66 -1.57 -15.62 -3.40
C SER A 66 -0.48 -15.37 -2.35
N ALA A 67 0.46 -16.30 -2.16
CA ALA A 67 1.61 -16.14 -1.23
C ALA A 67 2.59 -14.99 -1.58
N THR A 68 2.26 -14.19 -2.61
CA THR A 68 3.05 -13.08 -3.14
C THR A 68 2.22 -11.82 -3.42
N GLU A 69 0.89 -11.89 -3.35
CA GLU A 69 0.01 -10.82 -3.81
C GLU A 69 -0.99 -10.43 -2.73
N ILE A 70 -1.01 -9.12 -2.42
CA ILE A 70 -1.86 -8.50 -1.41
C ILE A 70 -2.72 -7.47 -2.13
N SER A 71 -4.04 -7.60 -2.02
CA SER A 71 -5.01 -6.70 -2.64
C SER A 71 -5.82 -6.00 -1.56
N PHE A 72 -5.97 -4.67 -1.65
CA PHE A 72 -6.75 -3.89 -0.70
C PHE A 72 -7.37 -2.67 -1.40
N ARG A 73 -8.38 -2.07 -0.78
CA ARG A 73 -8.99 -0.84 -1.29
C ARG A 73 -8.54 0.36 -0.49
N VAL A 74 -8.11 1.40 -1.17
CA VAL A 74 -7.61 2.64 -0.57
C VAL A 74 -8.60 3.76 -0.80
N LYS A 75 -8.79 4.59 0.23
CA LYS A 75 -9.61 5.80 0.14
C LYS A 75 -8.83 7.00 0.70
N ALA A 76 -8.87 8.10 -0.04
CA ALA A 76 -8.42 9.40 0.44
C ALA A 76 -9.48 10.01 1.36
N LYS A 77 -9.08 10.42 2.57
CA LYS A 77 -9.93 11.13 3.51
C LYS A 77 -10.14 12.57 3.05
N HIS A 78 -11.15 13.21 3.61
CA HIS A 78 -11.33 14.65 3.40
C HIS A 78 -10.11 15.40 3.96
N GLY A 79 -9.47 16.25 3.15
CA GLY A 79 -8.25 16.98 3.51
C GLY A 79 -6.94 16.29 3.15
N SER A 80 -6.96 15.14 2.45
CA SER A 80 -5.72 14.57 1.87
C SER A 80 -5.07 15.56 0.92
N SER A 81 -3.76 15.74 1.08
CA SER A 81 -2.97 16.53 0.12
C SER A 81 -2.96 15.82 -1.23
N PRO A 82 -3.22 16.50 -2.34
CA PRO A 82 -2.99 15.93 -3.66
C PRO A 82 -1.49 15.64 -3.82
N GLY A 83 -1.15 14.53 -4.46
CA GLY A 83 0.23 14.10 -4.61
C GLY A 83 0.38 12.59 -4.77
N GLU A 84 1.64 12.14 -4.81
CA GLU A 84 1.98 10.74 -4.91
C GLU A 84 2.31 10.16 -3.54
N TYR A 85 1.86 8.92 -3.33
CA TYR A 85 2.03 8.19 -2.08
C TYR A 85 2.62 6.81 -2.36
N TYR A 86 3.58 6.41 -1.54
CA TYR A 86 4.10 5.05 -1.50
C TYR A 86 3.31 4.22 -0.48
N VAL A 87 3.25 2.92 -0.75
CA VAL A 87 2.67 1.93 0.16
C VAL A 87 3.77 1.47 1.11
N GLN A 88 3.47 1.42 2.40
CA GLN A 88 4.31 0.80 3.40
C GLN A 88 3.52 -0.34 4.07
N ILE A 89 4.08 -1.54 4.10
CA ILE A 89 3.47 -2.70 4.74
C ILE A 89 4.36 -3.10 5.91
N LYS A 90 3.77 -3.14 7.10
CA LYS A 90 4.41 -3.61 8.32
C LYS A 90 3.83 -4.97 8.70
N LYS A 91 4.70 -5.92 9.01
CA LYS A 91 4.36 -7.19 9.62
C LYS A 91 4.39 -7.05 11.14
N GLU A 92 3.24 -7.22 11.80
CA GLU A 92 3.12 -6.93 13.23
C GLU A 92 3.89 -7.92 14.10
N SER A 93 3.91 -9.20 13.72
CA SER A 93 4.58 -10.29 14.44
C SER A 93 6.10 -10.15 14.50
N THR A 94 6.73 -9.55 13.49
CA THR A 94 8.19 -9.43 13.38
C THR A 94 8.72 -8.00 13.42
N ASP A 95 7.83 -7.00 13.49
CA ASP A 95 8.15 -5.57 13.35
C ASP A 95 8.84 -5.22 12.01
N GLU A 96 8.84 -6.14 11.06
CA GLU A 96 9.46 -5.96 9.75
C GLU A 96 8.61 -5.03 8.89
N THR A 97 9.25 -4.10 8.19
CA THR A 97 8.56 -3.11 7.37
C THR A 97 9.18 -3.05 5.98
N VAL A 98 8.33 -3.06 4.95
CA VAL A 98 8.70 -2.87 3.56
C VAL A 98 7.92 -1.68 3.01
N ALA A 99 8.54 -0.92 2.12
CA ALA A 99 7.89 0.20 1.44
C ALA A 99 8.17 0.13 -0.05
N SER A 100 7.23 0.63 -0.85
CA SER A 100 7.40 0.77 -2.29
C SER A 100 8.33 1.94 -2.58
N ASP A 101 9.00 1.86 -3.71
CA ASP A 101 9.90 2.89 -4.22
C ASP A 101 9.43 3.43 -5.59
N PRO A 102 10.12 4.45 -6.18
CA PRO A 102 9.71 5.02 -7.46
C PRO A 102 9.59 4.01 -8.61
N GLY A 103 10.31 2.89 -8.56
CA GLY A 103 10.27 1.84 -9.57
C GLY A 103 9.07 0.89 -9.43
N ASP A 104 8.47 0.82 -8.24
CA ASP A 104 7.36 -0.09 -7.95
C ASP A 104 6.00 0.48 -8.36
N GLY A 105 5.90 1.80 -8.43
CA GLY A 105 4.67 2.54 -8.70
C GLY A 105 4.14 3.31 -7.48
N THR A 106 3.30 4.30 -7.75
CA THR A 106 2.73 5.21 -6.75
C THR A 106 1.21 5.14 -6.77
N ILE A 107 0.61 5.55 -5.65
CA ILE A 107 -0.82 5.92 -5.59
C ILE A 107 -0.90 7.43 -5.76
N THR A 108 -1.68 7.91 -6.74
CA THR A 108 -1.91 9.35 -6.91
C THR A 108 -3.20 9.74 -6.19
N VAL A 109 -3.15 10.76 -5.34
CA VAL A 109 -4.34 11.41 -4.78
C VAL A 109 -4.55 12.74 -5.52
N SER A 110 -5.78 12.99 -5.97
CA SER A 110 -6.13 14.20 -6.75
C SER A 110 -7.41 14.86 -6.26
#